data_AF-A0A8T7EL36-F1
#
_entry.id   AF-A0A8T7EL36-F1
#
_cell.length_a   1.000
_cell.length_b   1.000
_cell.length_c   1.000
_cell.angle_alpha   90.00
_cell.angle_beta   90.00
_cell.angle_gamma   90.00
#
_symmetry.space_group_name_H-M   'P 1'
#
loop_
_entity.id
_entity.type
_entity.pdbx_description
1 polymer ?
#
loop_
_entity_poly.entity_id
_entity_poly.type
_entity_poly.pdbx_seq_one_letter_code
_entity_poly.pdbx_strand_id
1 'polypeptide(L)'
;MLFIRMLDDVELIDYDGDGDDEEPINDELVTMEEALMAALQAYAANTIGTGIYYDPHAYPYWFVDANGNGVGDEGESERFESWTPALLRAAYNYQYSQKDPGDFAHNPKYVMQALYDSIEAVGGDVSAMTRPPVTNP
;
A
#
# COMPACT_ATOMS: atom_id res chain seq x y z
N MET A 1 -17.78 41.61 9.68
CA MET A 1 -16.96 40.48 10.17
C MET A 1 -17.88 39.27 10.22
N LEU A 2 -17.86 38.46 9.16
CA LEU A 2 -18.71 37.29 9.03
C LEU A 2 -17.91 36.10 9.55
N PHE A 3 -18.23 35.62 10.75
CA PHE A 3 -17.73 34.35 11.26
C PHE A 3 -18.45 33.24 10.49
N ILE A 4 -17.78 32.66 9.50
CA ILE A 4 -18.15 31.33 9.00
C ILE A 4 -17.71 30.36 10.10
N ARG A 5 -18.67 29.88 10.88
CA ARG A 5 -18.53 28.68 11.69
C ARG A 5 -18.54 27.50 10.72
N MET A 6 -17.37 26.95 10.38
CA MET A 6 -17.29 25.52 10.09
C MET A 6 -17.55 24.81 11.41
N LEU A 7 -18.76 24.27 11.56
CA LEU A 7 -19.10 23.28 12.58
C LEU A 7 -19.39 21.97 11.85
N ASP A 8 -18.42 21.51 11.08
CA ASP A 8 -18.37 20.10 10.71
C ASP A 8 -17.29 19.53 11.62
N ASP A 9 -17.69 18.70 12.57
CA ASP A 9 -16.77 17.87 13.32
C ASP A 9 -15.97 17.06 12.28
N VAL A 10 -14.68 17.36 12.13
CA VAL A 10 -13.79 16.49 11.37
C VAL A 10 -13.68 15.23 12.21
N GLU A 11 -14.36 14.17 11.79
CA GLU A 11 -14.13 12.84 12.35
C GLU A 11 -12.71 12.46 11.97
N LEU A 12 -11.86 12.43 12.98
CA LEU A 12 -10.55 11.82 12.92
C LEU A 12 -10.77 10.31 12.79
N ILE A 13 -10.06 9.70 11.84
CA ILE A 13 -10.22 8.31 11.48
C ILE A 13 -8.81 7.75 11.38
N ASP A 14 -8.55 6.73 12.19
CA ASP A 14 -7.39 5.83 12.10
C ASP A 14 -7.60 4.88 10.91
N TYR A 15 -6.91 5.15 9.79
CA TYR A 15 -7.06 4.37 8.55
C TYR A 15 -6.13 3.15 8.53
N ASP A 16 -4.90 3.28 9.01
CA ASP A 16 -3.87 2.25 9.00
C ASP A 16 -3.99 1.25 10.18
N GLY A 17 -4.78 1.59 11.20
CA GLY A 17 -5.09 0.75 12.35
C GLY A 17 -4.04 0.77 13.46
N ASP A 18 -3.16 1.77 13.51
CA ASP A 18 -2.08 1.86 14.50
C ASP A 18 -2.53 2.45 15.85
N GLY A 19 -3.73 3.04 15.89
CA GLY A 19 -4.35 3.63 17.07
C GLY A 19 -4.12 5.13 17.25
N ASP A 20 -3.50 5.83 16.29
CA ASP A 20 -3.38 7.29 16.23
C ASP A 20 -4.29 7.87 15.15
N ASP A 21 -5.41 8.49 15.54
CA ASP A 21 -6.32 9.18 14.60
C ASP A 21 -5.98 10.67 14.42
N GLU A 22 -4.98 11.19 15.14
CA GLU A 22 -4.55 12.61 15.08
C GLU A 22 -3.42 12.85 14.07
N GLU A 23 -2.87 11.79 13.46
CA GLU A 23 -1.74 11.89 12.57
C GLU A 23 -2.06 12.46 11.17
N PRO A 24 -1.04 12.96 10.45
CA PRO A 24 -1.21 13.38 9.05
C PRO A 24 -1.56 12.21 8.14
N ILE A 25 -2.46 12.44 7.16
CA ILE A 25 -2.82 11.47 6.10
C ILE A 25 -1.62 10.88 5.33
N ASN A 26 -0.47 11.55 5.32
CA ASN A 26 0.73 10.98 4.70
C ASN A 26 1.30 9.82 5.51
N ASP A 27 1.24 9.91 6.85
CA ASP A 27 1.78 8.88 7.74
C ASP A 27 0.88 7.62 7.66
N GLU A 28 -0.44 7.80 7.71
CA GLU A 28 -1.46 6.77 7.38
C GLU A 28 -1.15 6.02 6.06
N LEU A 29 -0.86 6.77 4.99
CA LEU A 29 -0.54 6.19 3.68
C LEU A 29 0.76 5.39 3.73
N VAL A 30 1.81 5.92 4.36
CA VAL A 30 3.12 5.25 4.45
C VAL A 30 2.99 3.92 5.19
N THR A 31 2.30 3.88 6.32
CA THR A 31 2.10 2.62 7.06
C THR A 31 1.28 1.62 6.26
N MET A 32 0.23 2.06 5.55
CA MET A 32 -0.54 1.19 4.66
C MET A 32 0.31 0.67 3.48
N GLU A 33 1.23 1.46 2.94
CA GLU A 33 2.18 1.02 1.91
C GLU A 33 3.14 -0.04 2.46
N GLU A 34 3.69 0.18 3.66
CA GLU A 34 4.55 -0.80 4.34
C GLU A 34 3.81 -2.12 4.59
N ALA A 35 2.56 -2.05 5.07
CA ALA A 35 1.70 -3.22 5.25
C ALA A 35 1.44 -3.96 3.94
N LEU A 36 1.19 -3.23 2.84
CA LEU A 36 1.03 -3.84 1.52
C LEU A 36 2.31 -4.50 1.03
N MET A 37 3.48 -3.89 1.20
CA MET A 37 4.76 -4.49 0.82
C MET A 37 4.98 -5.82 1.56
N ALA A 38 4.77 -5.82 2.88
CA ALA A 38 4.90 -7.03 3.68
C ALA A 38 3.91 -8.13 3.23
N ALA A 39 2.66 -7.76 2.93
CA ALA A 39 1.64 -8.69 2.45
C ALA A 39 1.99 -9.27 1.07
N LEU A 40 2.51 -8.45 0.14
CA LEU A 40 2.99 -8.89 -1.18
C LEU A 40 4.13 -9.92 -1.05
N GLN A 41 5.13 -9.63 -0.23
CA GLN A 41 6.28 -10.50 0.03
C GLN A 41 5.84 -11.83 0.63
N ALA A 42 4.99 -11.78 1.67
CA ALA A 42 4.45 -12.96 2.31
C ALA A 42 3.61 -13.80 1.34
N TYR A 43 2.77 -13.18 0.51
CA TYR A 43 1.96 -13.89 -0.47
C TYR A 43 2.83 -14.59 -1.52
N ALA A 44 3.83 -13.89 -2.08
CA ALA A 44 4.72 -14.45 -3.10
C ALA A 44 5.51 -15.66 -2.55
N ALA A 45 6.11 -15.51 -1.37
CA ALA A 45 6.86 -16.59 -0.72
C ALA A 45 5.97 -17.79 -0.35
N ASN A 46 4.82 -17.55 0.29
CA ASN A 46 4.01 -18.63 0.88
C ASN A 46 3.04 -19.29 -0.11
N THR A 47 2.61 -18.57 -1.15
CA THR A 47 1.62 -19.08 -2.13
C THR A 47 2.29 -19.58 -3.40
N ILE A 48 3.34 -18.90 -3.86
CA ILE A 48 3.97 -19.16 -5.16
C ILE A 48 5.30 -19.89 -4.98
N GLY A 49 5.98 -19.66 -3.87
CA GLY A 49 7.31 -20.22 -3.59
C GLY A 49 8.46 -19.41 -4.20
N THR A 50 8.19 -18.20 -4.70
CA THR A 50 9.19 -17.27 -5.25
C THR A 50 9.09 -15.95 -4.51
N GLY A 51 10.16 -15.55 -3.80
CA GLY A 51 10.24 -14.25 -3.13
C GLY A 51 10.25 -13.10 -4.13
N ILE A 52 9.76 -11.94 -3.70
CA ILE A 52 9.68 -10.74 -4.52
C ILE A 52 10.20 -9.53 -3.76
N TYR A 53 10.95 -8.66 -4.42
CA TYR A 53 11.25 -7.33 -3.91
C TYR A 53 10.91 -6.25 -4.93
N TYR A 54 10.76 -5.02 -4.44
CA TYR A 54 10.49 -3.83 -5.24
C TYR A 54 11.72 -2.92 -5.31
N ASP A 55 12.02 -2.42 -6.51
CA ASP A 55 13.02 -1.37 -6.73
C ASP A 55 12.37 -0.22 -7.53
N PRO A 56 12.17 0.96 -6.93
CA PRO A 56 11.58 2.10 -7.62
C PRO A 56 12.46 2.67 -8.74
N HIS A 57 13.75 2.34 -8.77
CA HIS A 57 14.76 2.90 -9.67
C HIS A 57 15.16 1.97 -10.82
N ALA A 58 14.70 0.71 -10.82
CA ALA A 58 15.00 -0.25 -11.87
C ALA A 58 13.74 -0.70 -12.61
N TYR A 59 13.80 -0.88 -13.93
CA TYR A 59 12.74 -1.52 -14.71
C TYR A 59 12.99 -3.03 -14.78
N PRO A 60 11.99 -3.91 -14.51
CA PRO A 60 10.55 -3.66 -14.45
C PRO A 60 9.96 -3.46 -13.03
N TYR A 61 10.73 -2.88 -12.11
CA TYR A 61 10.40 -2.56 -10.71
C TYR A 61 10.27 -3.75 -9.76
N TRP A 62 9.95 -4.94 -10.28
CA TRP A 62 9.75 -6.14 -9.47
C TRP A 62 10.72 -7.25 -9.88
N PHE A 63 11.39 -7.81 -8.89
CA PHE A 63 12.50 -8.74 -9.07
C PHE A 63 12.38 -9.91 -8.09
N VAL A 64 13.10 -11.00 -8.39
CA VAL A 64 13.15 -12.16 -7.52
C VAL A 64 14.02 -11.84 -6.31
N ASP A 65 13.42 -11.95 -5.13
CA ASP A 65 14.13 -11.99 -3.86
C ASP A 65 14.52 -13.44 -3.59
N ALA A 66 15.77 -13.80 -3.92
CA ALA A 66 16.23 -15.18 -3.89
C ALA A 66 16.56 -15.63 -2.46
N ASN A 67 16.94 -14.70 -1.59
CA ASN A 67 17.34 -14.97 -0.22
C ASN A 67 16.21 -14.76 0.81
N GLY A 68 15.11 -14.11 0.41
CA GLY A 68 13.88 -13.97 1.19
C GLY A 68 13.94 -12.86 2.24
N ASN A 69 14.78 -11.84 2.07
CA ASN A 69 14.92 -10.75 3.03
C ASN A 69 14.08 -9.50 2.68
N GLY A 70 13.36 -9.53 1.56
CA GLY A 70 12.47 -8.48 1.11
C GLY A 70 13.16 -7.25 0.51
N VAL A 71 14.47 -7.27 0.29
CA VAL A 71 15.23 -6.16 -0.31
C VAL A 71 16.06 -6.65 -1.49
N GLY A 72 16.46 -5.73 -2.38
CA GLY A 72 17.31 -6.09 -3.51
C GLY A 72 18.78 -6.14 -3.11
N ASP A 73 19.40 -7.32 -3.23
CA ASP A 73 20.82 -7.53 -2.95
C ASP A 73 21.70 -7.62 -4.20
N GLU A 74 23.02 -7.52 -4.02
CA GLU A 74 23.98 -7.70 -5.10
C GLU A 74 23.84 -9.09 -5.74
N GLY A 75 23.53 -9.10 -7.03
CA GLY A 75 23.35 -10.32 -7.82
C GLY A 75 21.88 -10.73 -8.02
N GLU A 76 20.95 -10.19 -7.24
CA GLU A 76 19.52 -10.36 -7.46
C GLU A 76 19.07 -9.36 -8.52
N SER A 77 18.95 -9.85 -9.76
CA SER A 77 18.59 -9.00 -10.91
C SER A 77 17.58 -9.67 -11.83
N GLU A 78 17.19 -10.91 -11.52
CA GLU A 78 16.15 -11.60 -12.24
C GLU A 78 14.81 -10.88 -12.04
N ARG A 79 14.17 -10.51 -13.15
CA ARG A 79 12.81 -9.95 -13.13
C ARG A 79 11.83 -10.96 -12.53
N PHE A 80 10.84 -10.48 -11.79
CA PHE A 80 9.78 -11.35 -11.27
C PHE A 80 8.80 -11.73 -12.40
N GLU A 81 8.58 -13.03 -12.61
CA GLU A 81 7.69 -13.55 -13.68
C GLU A 81 6.51 -14.38 -13.14
N SER A 82 6.57 -14.83 -11.89
CA SER A 82 5.62 -15.78 -11.31
C SER A 82 4.36 -15.08 -10.80
N TRP A 83 3.65 -14.36 -11.67
CA TRP A 83 2.49 -13.56 -11.29
C TRP A 83 1.22 -14.40 -11.14
N THR A 84 0.50 -14.19 -10.03
CA THR A 84 -0.93 -14.51 -9.94
C THR A 84 -1.76 -13.26 -10.22
N PRO A 85 -3.04 -13.38 -10.63
CA PRO A 85 -3.90 -12.21 -10.84
C PRO A 85 -4.02 -11.29 -9.62
N ALA A 86 -4.08 -11.85 -8.41
CA ALA A 86 -4.15 -11.08 -7.16
C ALA A 86 -2.84 -10.31 -6.91
N LEU A 87 -1.71 -11.01 -6.95
CA LEU A 87 -0.38 -10.41 -6.74
C LEU A 87 -0.09 -9.31 -7.76
N LEU A 88 -0.40 -9.54 -9.04
CA LEU A 88 -0.14 -8.55 -10.09
C LEU A 88 -0.93 -7.26 -9.85
N ARG A 89 -2.20 -7.37 -9.45
CA ARG A 89 -3.05 -6.20 -9.18
C ARG A 89 -2.54 -5.42 -7.96
N ALA A 90 -2.22 -6.12 -6.88
CA ALA A 90 -1.70 -5.51 -5.67
C ALA A 90 -0.34 -4.84 -5.90
N ALA A 91 0.57 -5.50 -6.63
CA ALA A 91 1.87 -4.94 -7.01
C ALA A 91 1.75 -3.70 -7.91
N TYR A 92 0.77 -3.68 -8.82
CA TYR A 92 0.48 -2.49 -9.63
C TYR A 92 0.00 -1.31 -8.77
N ASN A 93 -0.91 -1.57 -7.82
CA ASN A 93 -1.43 -0.55 -6.92
C ASN A 93 -0.34 0.00 -5.98
N TYR A 94 0.54 -0.87 -5.47
CA TYR A 94 1.73 -0.45 -4.72
C TYR A 94 2.64 0.43 -5.57
N GLN A 95 2.94 0.03 -6.81
CA GLN A 95 3.74 0.87 -7.70
C GLN A 95 3.06 2.22 -7.97
N TYR A 96 1.73 2.25 -8.10
CA TYR A 96 0.99 3.49 -8.33
C TYR A 96 1.17 4.48 -7.18
N SER A 97 1.02 4.04 -5.92
CA SER A 97 1.22 4.92 -4.75
C SER A 97 2.66 5.40 -4.66
N GLN A 98 3.64 4.50 -4.83
CA GLN A 98 5.07 4.85 -4.83
C GLN A 98 5.50 5.82 -5.96
N LYS A 99 4.70 5.93 -7.03
CA LYS A 99 4.95 6.86 -8.14
C LYS A 99 4.16 8.16 -8.04
N ASP A 100 3.35 8.33 -7.00
CA ASP A 100 2.67 9.57 -6.68
C ASP A 100 3.10 10.07 -5.29
N PRO A 101 4.26 10.78 -5.18
CA PRO A 101 4.72 11.32 -3.89
C PRO A 101 3.80 12.41 -3.32
N GLY A 102 2.73 12.79 -4.03
CA GLY A 102 1.72 13.74 -3.58
C GLY A 102 0.34 13.10 -3.40
N ASP A 103 0.25 11.77 -3.34
CA ASP A 103 -0.98 11.00 -3.18
C ASP A 103 -1.84 11.46 -1.99
N PHE A 104 -1.20 11.85 -0.88
CA PHE A 104 -1.80 12.43 0.31
C PHE A 104 -2.61 13.69 0.02
N ALA A 105 -2.29 14.44 -1.04
CA ALA A 105 -2.97 15.66 -1.45
C ALA A 105 -3.84 15.47 -2.70
N HIS A 106 -3.44 14.60 -3.63
CA HIS A 106 -4.13 14.44 -4.90
C HIS A 106 -5.47 13.72 -4.75
N ASN A 107 -5.48 12.56 -4.07
CA ASN A 107 -6.69 11.78 -3.82
C ASN A 107 -6.48 10.71 -2.72
N PRO A 108 -6.18 11.11 -1.48
CA PRO A 108 -5.75 10.19 -0.43
C PRO A 108 -6.75 9.07 -0.16
N LYS A 109 -8.05 9.38 -0.15
CA LYS A 109 -9.11 8.39 0.09
C LYS A 109 -9.13 7.29 -0.96
N TYR A 110 -8.87 7.62 -2.22
CA TYR A 110 -8.81 6.63 -3.29
C TYR A 110 -7.55 5.77 -3.19
N VAL A 111 -6.41 6.37 -2.84
CA VAL A 111 -5.16 5.61 -2.68
C VAL A 111 -5.25 4.66 -1.50
N MET A 112 -5.74 5.12 -0.34
CA MET A 112 -6.01 4.27 0.83
C MET A 112 -6.98 3.12 0.51
N GLN A 113 -8.04 3.36 -0.28
CA GLN A 113 -8.90 2.28 -0.76
C GLN A 113 -8.15 1.25 -1.60
N ALA A 114 -7.29 1.70 -2.52
CA ALA A 114 -6.50 0.81 -3.35
C ALA A 114 -5.49 0.01 -2.52
N LEU A 115 -4.85 0.62 -1.52
CA LEU A 115 -3.93 -0.05 -0.60
C LEU A 115 -4.67 -1.09 0.25
N TYR A 116 -5.74 -0.69 0.95
CA TYR A 116 -6.59 -1.58 1.76
C TYR A 116 -7.06 -2.80 0.95
N ASP A 117 -7.68 -2.57 -0.21
CA ASP A 117 -8.21 -3.65 -1.05
C ASP A 117 -7.10 -4.57 -1.59
N SER A 118 -5.88 -4.03 -1.78
CA SER A 118 -4.74 -4.81 -2.22
C SER A 118 -4.19 -5.69 -1.11
N ILE A 119 -4.10 -5.18 0.12
CA ILE A 119 -3.67 -5.92 1.31
C ILE A 119 -4.63 -7.11 1.51
N GLU A 120 -5.94 -6.84 1.55
CA GLU A 120 -6.96 -7.88 1.69
C GLU A 120 -6.88 -8.92 0.56
N ALA A 121 -6.70 -8.49 -0.69
CA ALA A 121 -6.67 -9.38 -1.84
C ALA A 121 -5.48 -10.36 -1.83
N VAL A 122 -4.37 -10.00 -1.19
CA VAL A 122 -3.20 -10.89 -1.01
C VAL A 122 -3.14 -11.51 0.39
N GLY A 123 -4.24 -11.44 1.14
CA GLY A 123 -4.40 -12.12 2.43
C GLY A 123 -3.68 -11.44 3.61
N GLY A 124 -3.30 -10.16 3.47
CA GLY A 124 -2.85 -9.36 4.59
C GLY A 124 -3.98 -9.06 5.58
N ASP A 125 -3.63 -8.78 6.83
CA ASP A 125 -4.60 -8.46 7.88
C ASP A 125 -4.98 -6.98 7.81
N VAL A 126 -6.28 -6.72 7.64
CA VAL A 126 -6.88 -5.38 7.60
C VAL A 126 -7.87 -5.18 8.75
N SER A 127 -7.90 -6.08 9.73
CA SER A 127 -8.94 -6.08 10.78
C SER A 127 -8.87 -4.89 11.72
N ALA A 128 -7.70 -4.25 11.84
CA ALA A 128 -7.51 -2.99 12.56
C ALA A 128 -7.68 -1.74 11.67
N MET A 129 -7.54 -1.90 10.35
CA MET A 129 -7.60 -0.79 9.39
C MET A 129 -9.04 -0.32 9.13
N THR A 130 -9.19 0.97 8.87
CA THR A 130 -10.46 1.54 8.41
C THR A 130 -10.42 1.78 6.92
N ARG A 131 -11.23 1.05 6.14
CA ARG A 131 -11.35 1.34 4.70
C ARG A 131 -12.12 2.65 4.46
N PRO A 132 -11.59 3.63 3.69
CA PRO A 132 -12.35 4.84 3.36
C PRO A 132 -13.64 4.53 2.60
N PRO A 133 -14.75 5.25 2.87
CA PRO A 133 -16.03 5.02 2.21
C PRO A 133 -15.99 5.42 0.73
N VAL A 134 -16.75 4.72 -0.12
CA VAL A 134 -16.97 5.14 -1.50
C VAL A 134 -17.93 6.33 -1.50
N THR A 135 -17.42 7.51 -1.84
CA THR A 135 -18.28 8.69 -2.03
C THR A 135 -18.81 8.67 -3.46
N ASN A 136 -20.12 8.46 -3.64
CA ASN A 136 -20.73 8.64 -4.95
C ASN A 136 -20.62 10.12 -5.39
N PRO A 137 -20.31 10.38 -6.67
CA PRO A 137 -20.29 11.73 -7.23
C PRO A 137 -21.68 12.38 -7.29
#